data_AF-A0A9E1N6C9-F1
#
_entry.id   AF-A0A9E1N6C9-F1
#
_cell.length_a   1.000
_cell.length_b   1.000
_cell.length_c   1.000
_cell.angle_alpha   90.00
_cell.angle_beta   90.00
_cell.angle_gamma   90.00
#
_symmetry.space_group_name_H-M   'P 1'
#
loop_
_entity.id
_entity.type
_entity.pdbx_description
1 polymer ?
#
loop_
_entity_poly.entity_id
_entity_poly.type
_entity_poly.pdbx_seq_one_letter_code
_entity_poly.pdbx_strand_id
1 'polypeptide(L)'
;MKITTLLLLVLLGGTVNPVFSATDKTEDIRKLLKVSGILDQLDYMQDSLLNNVSMMVTGSFPKVPEAFWGDFNKLMGKKEMDELVERVIPVYEKHMSPETVKKLITMFETPFWNEWKEQMPKISREAGQIGSEWGREITQSKAFNEKLEGLIKKYELEKLNKAEQK
;
A
#
# COMPACT_ATOMS: atom_id res chain seq x y z
N MET A 1 45.34 -47.18 -41.53
CA MET A 1 43.95 -46.69 -41.64
C MET A 1 43.18 -47.36 -40.52
N LYS A 2 43.07 -46.69 -39.36
CA LYS A 2 41.86 -46.00 -38.83
C LYS A 2 40.82 -47.01 -38.31
N ILE A 3 40.20 -46.95 -37.13
CA ILE A 3 40.18 -46.07 -35.95
C ILE A 3 39.58 -46.98 -34.85
N THR A 4 40.15 -47.00 -33.64
CA THR A 4 39.59 -47.70 -32.48
C THR A 4 38.39 -46.93 -31.93
N THR A 5 37.35 -47.68 -31.57
CA THR A 5 36.07 -47.23 -31.01
C THR A 5 36.21 -46.34 -29.77
N LEU A 6 35.61 -45.16 -29.78
CA LEU A 6 35.21 -44.45 -28.57
C LEU A 6 33.85 -43.79 -28.83
N LEU A 7 32.79 -44.37 -28.27
CA LEU A 7 31.44 -43.83 -28.35
C LEU A 7 31.11 -43.25 -26.97
N LEU A 8 31.37 -41.95 -26.82
CA LEU A 8 31.11 -41.18 -25.61
C LEU A 8 29.72 -40.54 -25.79
N LEU A 9 28.71 -41.14 -25.16
CA LEU A 9 27.32 -40.72 -25.25
C LEU A 9 27.10 -39.62 -24.20
N VAL A 10 27.24 -38.35 -24.62
CA VAL A 10 26.90 -37.19 -23.80
C VAL A 10 25.39 -36.96 -23.90
N LEU A 11 24.67 -37.34 -22.85
CA LEU A 11 23.28 -36.95 -22.59
C LEU A 11 23.24 -35.45 -22.31
N LEU A 12 22.94 -34.64 -23.33
CA LEU A 12 22.51 -33.25 -23.15
C LEU A 12 21.06 -33.25 -22.65
N GLY A 13 20.90 -33.30 -21.32
CA GLY A 13 19.66 -32.89 -20.66
C GLY A 13 19.51 -31.38 -20.79
N GLY A 14 18.97 -30.92 -21.92
CA GLY A 14 18.53 -29.53 -22.06
C GLY A 14 17.27 -29.33 -21.24
N THR A 15 17.38 -28.61 -20.12
CA THR A 15 16.21 -28.04 -19.46
C THR A 15 15.63 -26.99 -20.41
N VAL A 16 14.50 -27.31 -21.03
CA VAL A 16 13.67 -26.34 -21.74
C VAL A 16 13.08 -25.38 -20.69
N ASN A 17 13.84 -24.33 -20.36
CA ASN A 17 13.25 -23.20 -19.65
C ASN A 17 12.30 -22.50 -20.64
N PRO A 18 10.99 -22.38 -20.34
CA PRO A 18 10.09 -21.65 -21.21
C PRO A 18 10.60 -20.20 -21.33
N VAL A 19 10.87 -19.77 -22.55
CA VAL A 19 11.18 -18.37 -22.85
C VAL A 19 9.89 -17.59 -22.66
N PHE A 20 9.78 -16.90 -21.53
CA PHE A 20 8.67 -15.98 -21.27
C PHE A 20 8.80 -14.75 -22.16
N SER A 21 7.74 -14.40 -22.88
CA SER A 21 7.68 -13.13 -23.59
C SER A 21 7.55 -12.00 -22.57
N ALA A 22 8.14 -10.84 -22.87
CA ALA A 22 7.97 -9.63 -22.06
C ALA A 22 6.48 -9.27 -21.90
N THR A 23 5.69 -9.43 -22.97
CA THR A 23 4.25 -9.16 -22.99
C THR A 23 3.45 -10.06 -22.03
N ASP A 24 3.83 -11.33 -21.89
CA ASP A 24 3.14 -12.25 -20.97
C ASP A 24 3.33 -11.80 -19.51
N LYS A 25 4.54 -11.32 -19.20
CA LYS A 25 4.87 -10.83 -17.86
C LYS A 25 4.14 -9.52 -17.53
N THR A 26 4.02 -8.60 -18.49
CA THR A 26 3.28 -7.34 -18.33
C THR A 26 1.82 -7.59 -17.95
N GLU A 27 1.14 -8.50 -18.65
CA GLU A 27 -0.27 -8.83 -18.38
C GLU A 27 -0.44 -9.56 -17.04
N ASP A 28 0.47 -10.48 -16.70
CA ASP A 28 0.50 -11.11 -15.38
C ASP A 28 0.67 -10.05 -14.26
N ILE A 29 1.54 -9.05 -14.45
CA ILE A 29 1.71 -7.97 -13.48
C ILE A 29 0.43 -7.13 -13.37
N ARG A 30 -0.21 -6.78 -14.49
CA ARG A 30 -1.50 -6.06 -14.45
C ARG A 30 -2.54 -6.84 -13.66
N LYS A 31 -2.62 -8.16 -13.87
CA LYS A 31 -3.48 -9.05 -13.09
C LYS A 31 -3.10 -9.04 -11.62
N LEU A 32 -1.81 -9.13 -11.29
CA LEU A 32 -1.29 -9.07 -9.92
C LEU A 32 -1.73 -7.79 -9.21
N LEU A 33 -1.58 -6.62 -9.83
CA LEU A 33 -2.01 -5.34 -9.26
C LEU A 33 -3.51 -5.34 -8.93
N LYS A 34 -4.32 -5.96 -9.78
CA LYS A 34 -5.76 -6.10 -9.56
C LYS A 34 -6.08 -7.04 -8.40
N VAL A 35 -5.59 -8.28 -8.43
CA VAL A 35 -5.99 -9.30 -7.43
C VAL A 35 -5.42 -9.02 -6.03
N SER A 36 -4.28 -8.34 -5.96
CA SER A 36 -3.69 -7.87 -4.70
C SER A 36 -4.45 -6.72 -4.05
N GLY A 37 -5.31 -6.01 -4.79
CA GLY A 37 -6.04 -4.83 -4.31
C GLY A 37 -5.26 -3.51 -4.47
N ILE A 38 -4.11 -3.52 -5.16
CA ILE A 38 -3.33 -2.30 -5.39
C ILE A 38 -4.08 -1.33 -6.30
N LEU A 39 -4.80 -1.82 -7.32
CA LEU A 39 -5.62 -0.94 -8.16
C LEU A 39 -6.70 -0.22 -7.34
N ASP A 40 -7.39 -0.92 -6.44
CA ASP A 40 -8.38 -0.31 -5.54
C ASP A 40 -7.74 0.79 -4.65
N GLN A 41 -6.49 0.59 -4.24
CA GLN A 41 -5.73 1.60 -3.49
C GLN A 41 -5.35 2.81 -4.34
N LEU A 42 -5.03 2.62 -5.63
CA LEU A 42 -4.78 3.72 -6.55
C LEU A 42 -6.06 4.54 -6.80
N ASP A 43 -7.21 3.89 -6.90
CA ASP A 43 -8.51 4.57 -7.03
C ASP A 43 -8.81 5.40 -5.77
N TYR A 44 -8.56 4.87 -4.57
CA TYR A 44 -8.67 5.65 -3.33
C TYR A 44 -7.71 6.85 -3.30
N MET A 45 -6.51 6.70 -3.85
CA MET A 45 -5.54 7.80 -3.95
C MET A 45 -6.06 8.90 -4.88
N GLN A 46 -6.69 8.56 -6.00
CA GLN A 46 -7.35 9.53 -6.88
C GLN A 46 -8.43 10.31 -6.11
N ASP A 47 -9.31 9.64 -5.39
CA ASP A 47 -10.35 10.29 -4.59
C ASP A 47 -9.74 11.23 -3.54
N SER A 48 -8.67 10.79 -2.87
CA SER A 48 -7.95 11.62 -1.90
C SER A 48 -7.35 12.87 -2.56
N LEU A 49 -6.74 12.74 -3.73
CA LEU A 49 -6.18 13.87 -4.47
C LEU A 49 -7.27 14.89 -4.86
N LEU A 50 -8.39 14.42 -5.41
CA LEU A 50 -9.51 15.30 -5.77
C LEU A 50 -10.12 15.98 -4.54
N ASN A 51 -10.28 15.27 -3.43
CA ASN A 51 -10.76 15.86 -2.17
C ASN A 51 -9.82 16.95 -1.65
N ASN A 52 -8.50 16.73 -1.68
CA ASN A 52 -7.52 17.73 -1.29
C ASN A 52 -7.57 18.98 -2.18
N VAL A 53 -7.69 18.80 -3.49
CA VAL A 53 -7.82 19.93 -4.43
C VAL A 53 -9.15 20.66 -4.22
N SER A 54 -10.23 19.94 -3.93
CA SER A 54 -11.54 20.54 -3.59
C SER A 54 -11.46 21.44 -2.35
N MET A 55 -10.75 21.01 -1.29
CA MET A 55 -10.49 21.84 -0.11
C MET A 55 -9.68 23.10 -0.45
N MET A 56 -8.70 23.01 -1.35
CA MET A 56 -7.93 24.17 -1.81
C MET A 56 -8.81 25.16 -2.59
N VAL A 57 -9.69 24.65 -3.46
CA VAL A 57 -10.64 25.47 -4.23
C VAL A 57 -11.60 26.20 -3.29
N THR A 58 -12.26 25.48 -2.38
CA THR A 58 -13.20 26.08 -1.42
C THR A 58 -12.54 27.06 -0.45
N GLY A 59 -11.27 26.82 -0.08
CA GLY A 59 -10.50 27.76 0.73
C GLY A 59 -10.13 29.06 0.00
N SER A 60 -9.94 29.00 -1.32
CA SER A 60 -9.56 30.16 -2.15
C SER A 60 -10.76 30.90 -2.73
N PHE A 61 -11.88 30.20 -2.93
CA PHE A 61 -13.08 30.71 -3.58
C PHE A 61 -14.30 30.47 -2.68
N PRO A 62 -14.82 31.50 -1.98
CA PRO A 62 -15.90 31.33 -0.99
C PRO A 62 -17.28 31.06 -1.61
N LYS A 63 -17.44 31.21 -2.92
CA LYS A 63 -18.70 30.98 -3.65
C LYS A 63 -18.43 30.17 -4.90
N VAL A 64 -18.47 28.85 -4.78
CA VAL A 64 -18.33 27.90 -5.90
C VAL A 64 -19.73 27.44 -6.33
N PRO A 65 -20.15 27.64 -7.60
CA PRO A 65 -21.43 27.13 -8.08
C PRO A 65 -21.47 25.59 -8.08
N GLU A 66 -22.62 24.99 -7.76
CA GLU A 66 -22.77 23.52 -7.70
C GLU A 66 -22.37 22.83 -9.02
N ALA A 67 -22.67 23.46 -10.16
CA ALA A 67 -22.31 22.95 -11.48
C ALA A 67 -20.80 22.72 -11.67
N PHE A 68 -19.94 23.49 -10.96
CA PHE A 68 -18.49 23.31 -11.00
C PHE A 68 -18.08 21.89 -10.59
N TRP A 69 -18.70 21.34 -9.55
CA TRP A 69 -18.33 20.03 -9.01
C TRP A 69 -18.59 18.89 -10.00
N GLY A 70 -19.60 19.04 -10.85
CA GLY A 70 -19.88 18.09 -11.92
C GLY A 70 -18.74 17.97 -12.94
N ASP A 71 -18.05 19.06 -13.24
CA ASP A 71 -16.91 19.05 -14.15
C ASP A 71 -15.59 18.78 -13.42
N PHE A 72 -15.45 19.27 -12.19
CA PHE A 72 -14.30 18.99 -11.33
C PHE A 72 -14.08 17.49 -11.13
N ASN A 73 -15.14 16.73 -10.84
CA ASN A 73 -15.06 15.29 -10.64
C ASN A 73 -14.70 14.50 -11.91
N LYS A 74 -14.70 15.15 -13.08
CA LYS A 74 -14.28 14.55 -14.37
C LYS A 74 -12.84 14.91 -14.74
N LEU A 75 -12.14 15.74 -13.96
CA LEU A 75 -10.78 16.17 -14.26
C LEU A 75 -9.76 15.03 -14.21
N MET A 76 -10.05 13.99 -13.44
CA MET A 76 -9.25 12.78 -13.36
C MET A 76 -10.19 11.60 -13.51
N GLY A 77 -9.88 10.70 -14.44
CA GLY A 77 -10.69 9.52 -14.69
C GLY A 77 -9.85 8.34 -15.12
N LYS A 78 -10.48 7.41 -15.82
CA LYS A 78 -9.85 6.15 -16.23
C LYS A 78 -8.54 6.36 -16.99
N LYS A 79 -8.46 7.39 -17.85
CA LYS A 79 -7.29 7.64 -18.68
C LYS A 79 -6.05 7.93 -17.81
N GLU A 80 -6.16 8.85 -16.86
CA GLU A 80 -5.06 9.23 -15.97
C GLU A 80 -4.65 8.04 -15.07
N MET A 81 -5.62 7.23 -14.66
CA MET A 81 -5.37 6.01 -13.88
C MET A 81 -4.67 4.92 -14.71
N ASP A 82 -5.09 4.71 -15.95
CA ASP A 82 -4.41 3.79 -16.88
C ASP A 82 -2.95 4.25 -17.09
N GLU A 83 -2.74 5.55 -17.33
CA GLU A 83 -1.39 6.12 -17.46
C GLU A 83 -0.52 5.90 -16.20
N LEU A 84 -1.10 5.99 -15.01
CA LEU A 84 -0.41 5.67 -13.76
C LEU A 84 -0.05 4.18 -13.69
N VAL A 85 -0.99 3.29 -14.02
CA VAL A 85 -0.75 1.84 -14.03
C VAL A 85 0.37 1.48 -15.00
N GLU A 86 0.40 2.05 -16.20
CA GLU A 86 1.49 1.83 -17.18
C GLU A 86 2.86 2.26 -16.64
N ARG A 87 2.91 3.27 -15.76
CA ARG A 87 4.17 3.71 -15.12
C ARG A 87 4.59 2.80 -13.98
N VAL A 88 3.64 2.15 -13.32
CA VAL A 88 3.88 1.23 -12.20
C VAL A 88 4.37 -0.14 -12.67
N ILE A 89 3.82 -0.66 -13.78
CA ILE A 89 4.16 -2.00 -14.29
C ILE A 89 5.68 -2.23 -14.46
N PRO A 90 6.47 -1.31 -15.07
CA PRO A 90 7.91 -1.49 -15.24
C PRO A 90 8.68 -1.63 -13.91
N VAL A 91 8.16 -1.09 -12.81
CA VAL A 91 8.76 -1.25 -11.48
C VAL A 91 8.69 -2.72 -11.05
N TYR A 92 7.54 -3.37 -11.24
CA TYR A 92 7.37 -4.80 -10.95
C TYR A 92 8.17 -5.65 -11.94
N GLU A 93 8.21 -5.30 -13.22
CA GLU A 93 8.99 -6.00 -14.22
C GLU A 93 10.48 -6.06 -13.87
N LYS A 94 11.02 -4.95 -13.34
CA LYS A 94 12.41 -4.85 -12.92
C LYS A 94 12.74 -5.70 -11.69
N HIS A 95 11.79 -5.84 -10.76
CA HIS A 95 12.06 -6.38 -9.43
C HIS A 95 11.49 -7.78 -9.18
N MET A 96 10.66 -8.33 -10.07
CA MET A 96 10.04 -9.65 -9.89
C MET A 96 10.32 -10.59 -11.05
N SER A 97 10.50 -11.88 -10.75
CA SER A 97 10.53 -12.92 -11.79
C SER A 97 9.11 -13.24 -12.28
N PRO A 98 8.92 -13.70 -13.53
CA PRO A 98 7.62 -14.16 -14.01
C PRO A 98 6.99 -15.24 -13.11
N GLU A 99 7.81 -16.16 -12.60
CA GLU A 99 7.35 -17.23 -11.69
C GLU A 99 6.82 -16.66 -10.36
N THR A 100 7.52 -15.68 -9.79
CA THR A 100 7.07 -15.00 -8.56
C THR A 100 5.73 -14.32 -8.77
N VAL A 101 5.56 -13.60 -9.88
CA VAL A 101 4.30 -12.90 -10.20
C VAL A 101 3.14 -13.90 -10.25
N LYS A 102 3.31 -15.03 -10.94
CA LYS A 102 2.29 -16.09 -11.01
C LYS A 102 1.93 -16.68 -9.66
N LYS A 103 2.93 -16.98 -8.82
CA LYS A 103 2.69 -17.51 -7.46
C LYS A 103 1.91 -16.52 -6.60
N LEU A 104 2.23 -15.22 -6.69
CA LEU A 104 1.50 -14.18 -5.97
C LEU A 104 0.05 -14.06 -6.46
N ILE A 105 -0.18 -14.11 -7.78
CA ILE A 105 -1.53 -14.14 -8.34
C ILE A 105 -2.33 -15.30 -7.76
N THR A 106 -1.76 -16.52 -7.79
CA THR A 106 -2.43 -17.72 -7.23
C THR A 106 -2.76 -17.54 -5.76
N MET A 107 -1.84 -16.99 -4.95
CA MET A 107 -2.09 -16.69 -3.54
C MET A 107 -3.24 -15.68 -3.36
N PHE A 108 -3.22 -14.58 -4.09
CA PHE A 108 -4.21 -13.50 -3.97
C PHE A 108 -5.59 -13.85 -4.54
N GLU A 109 -5.70 -14.89 -5.37
CA GLU A 109 -6.98 -15.41 -5.85
C GLU A 109 -7.61 -16.45 -4.92
N THR A 110 -6.96 -16.78 -3.79
CA THR A 110 -7.53 -17.74 -2.84
C THR A 110 -8.70 -17.16 -2.03
N PRO A 111 -9.69 -18.00 -1.63
CA PRO A 111 -10.79 -17.54 -0.79
C PRO A 111 -10.34 -16.96 0.56
N PHE A 112 -9.33 -17.55 1.20
CA PHE A 112 -8.84 -17.06 2.49
C PHE A 112 -8.23 -15.66 2.37
N TRP A 113 -7.57 -15.34 1.24
CA TRP A 113 -7.03 -14.00 1.02
C TRP A 113 -8.14 -12.96 0.82
N ASN A 114 -9.21 -13.32 0.11
CA ASN A 114 -10.37 -12.44 -0.04
C ASN A 114 -11.05 -12.17 1.30
N GLU A 115 -11.23 -13.20 2.13
CA GLU A 115 -11.74 -13.04 3.50
C GLU A 115 -10.82 -12.12 4.31
N TRP A 116 -9.51 -12.36 4.28
CA TRP A 116 -8.54 -11.50 4.96
C TRP A 116 -8.67 -10.03 4.52
N LYS A 117 -8.70 -9.75 3.21
CA LYS A 117 -8.84 -8.39 2.67
C LYS A 117 -10.11 -7.70 3.15
N GLU A 118 -11.24 -8.42 3.19
CA GLU A 118 -12.52 -7.86 3.60
C GLU A 118 -12.59 -7.60 5.12
N GLN A 119 -12.02 -8.51 5.92
CA GLN A 119 -12.13 -8.44 7.38
C GLN A 119 -11.08 -7.52 8.01
N MET A 120 -9.88 -7.41 7.42
CA MET A 120 -8.80 -6.65 8.04
C MET A 120 -9.15 -5.18 8.35
N PRO A 121 -9.81 -4.41 7.46
CA PRO A 121 -10.22 -3.05 7.79
C PRO A 121 -11.19 -2.97 8.98
N LYS A 122 -12.04 -3.98 9.17
CA LYS A 122 -12.98 -4.06 10.30
C LYS A 122 -12.22 -4.38 11.59
N ILE A 123 -11.37 -5.41 11.55
CA ILE A 123 -10.50 -5.81 12.66
C ILE A 123 -9.62 -4.64 13.11
N SER A 124 -8.95 -3.94 12.18
CA SER A 124 -8.11 -2.80 12.51
C SER A 124 -8.89 -1.67 13.19
N ARG A 125 -10.14 -1.42 12.77
CA ARG A 125 -11.01 -0.41 13.37
C ARG A 125 -11.39 -0.78 14.80
N GLU A 126 -11.85 -2.00 15.02
CA GLU A 126 -12.26 -2.49 16.35
C GLU A 126 -11.05 -2.57 17.31
N ALA A 127 -9.94 -3.14 16.85
CA ALA A 127 -8.70 -3.19 17.64
C ALA A 127 -8.19 -1.78 17.99
N GLY A 128 -8.31 -0.82 17.06
CA GLY A 128 -7.96 0.58 17.31
C GLY A 128 -8.83 1.25 18.38
N GLN A 129 -10.14 0.95 18.40
CA GLN A 129 -11.05 1.44 19.44
C GLN A 129 -10.69 0.89 20.81
N ILE A 130 -10.43 -0.42 20.90
CA ILE A 130 -10.00 -1.07 22.15
C ILE A 130 -8.68 -0.46 22.64
N GLY A 131 -7.70 -0.26 21.75
CA GLY A 131 -6.42 0.36 22.10
C GLY A 131 -6.59 1.80 22.60
N SER A 132 -7.51 2.55 22.00
CA SER A 132 -7.83 3.93 22.42
C SER A 132 -8.48 3.96 23.81
N GLU A 133 -9.40 3.03 24.07
CA GLU A 133 -10.06 2.88 25.36
C GLU A 133 -9.05 2.51 26.45
N TRP A 134 -8.23 1.48 26.22
CA TRP A 134 -7.15 1.10 27.12
C TRP A 134 -6.19 2.27 27.39
N GLY A 135 -5.80 3.04 26.36
CA GLY A 135 -4.93 4.21 26.53
C GLY A 135 -5.56 5.29 27.41
N ARG A 136 -6.87 5.53 27.26
CA ARG A 136 -7.63 6.44 28.12
C ARG A 136 -7.67 5.92 29.57
N GLU A 137 -7.94 4.64 29.79
CA GLU A 137 -7.96 4.05 31.13
C GLU A 137 -6.62 4.19 31.85
N ILE A 138 -5.51 3.90 31.16
CA ILE A 138 -4.16 4.01 31.72
C ILE A 138 -3.85 5.46 32.08
N THR A 139 -4.07 6.40 31.17
CA THR A 139 -3.74 7.82 31.39
C THR A 139 -4.63 8.49 32.44
N GLN A 140 -5.84 7.97 32.67
CA GLN A 140 -6.72 8.43 33.74
C GLN A 140 -6.48 7.71 35.08
N SER A 141 -5.63 6.69 35.12
CA SER A 141 -5.36 5.92 36.32
C SER A 141 -4.53 6.71 37.34
N LYS A 142 -4.84 6.50 38.63
CA LYS A 142 -4.08 7.11 39.74
C LYS A 142 -2.60 6.76 39.68
N ALA A 143 -2.27 5.48 39.45
CA ALA A 143 -0.88 5.02 39.39
C ALA A 143 -0.06 5.67 38.26
N PHE A 144 -0.69 5.92 37.10
CA PHE A 144 -0.04 6.64 36.02
C PHE A 144 0.19 8.12 36.40
N ASN A 145 -0.83 8.79 36.94
CA ASN A 145 -0.73 10.19 37.35
C ASN A 145 0.33 10.39 38.44
N GLU A 146 0.42 9.50 39.43
CA GLU A 146 1.45 9.55 40.46
C GLU A 146 2.87 9.41 39.87
N LYS A 147 3.06 8.51 38.90
CA LYS A 147 4.34 8.38 38.18
C LYS A 147 4.66 9.64 37.38
N LEU A 148 3.67 10.21 36.69
CA LEU A 148 3.83 11.43 35.91
C LEU A 148 4.20 12.63 36.80
N GLU A 149 3.50 12.81 37.92
CA GLU A 149 3.84 13.83 38.93
C GLU A 149 5.25 13.64 39.49
N GLY A 150 5.65 12.39 39.74
CA GLY A 150 7.01 12.06 40.14
C GLY A 150 8.06 12.52 39.12
N LEU A 151 7.78 12.35 37.82
CA LEU A 151 8.65 12.83 36.74
C LEU A 151 8.67 14.36 36.67
N ILE A 152 7.52 15.02 36.76
CA ILE A 152 7.41 16.49 36.76
C ILE A 152 8.28 17.09 37.87
N LYS A 153 8.20 16.53 39.09
CA LYS A 153 9.02 16.95 40.23
C LYS A 153 10.50 16.67 40.02
N LYS A 154 10.85 15.45 39.58
CA LYS A 154 12.25 15.02 39.37
C LYS A 154 13.00 15.93 38.39
N TYR A 155 12.33 16.41 37.35
CA TYR A 155 12.95 17.26 36.32
C TYR A 155 12.66 18.76 36.53
N GLU A 156 12.10 19.14 37.68
CA GLU A 156 11.76 20.54 38.00
C GLU A 156 10.97 21.26 36.89
N LEU A 157 10.09 20.54 36.16
CA LEU A 157 9.47 21.08 34.94
C LEU A 157 8.67 22.37 35.19
N GLU A 158 8.02 22.50 36.35
CA GLU A 158 7.31 23.72 36.71
C GLU A 158 8.24 24.93 36.85
N LYS A 159 9.46 24.74 37.36
CA LYS A 159 10.43 25.82 37.57
C LYS A 159 11.08 26.22 36.25
N LEU A 160 11.42 25.23 35.42
CA LEU A 160 11.98 25.45 34.09
C LEU A 160 11.04 26.29 33.21
N ASN A 161 9.73 26.01 33.25
CA ASN A 161 8.75 26.70 32.39
C ASN A 161 8.15 27.98 33.00
N LYS A 162 8.44 28.30 34.26
CA LYS A 162 8.05 29.59 34.87
C LYS A 162 8.90 30.77 34.38
N ALA A 163 10.09 30.52 33.82
CA ALA A 163 11.01 31.56 33.36
C ALA A 163 10.66 32.14 31.97
N GLU A 164 9.85 31.43 31.17
CA GLU A 164 9.49 31.84 29.80
C GLU A 164 8.19 32.65 29.72
N GLN A 165 7.50 32.88 30.83
CA GLN A 165 6.23 33.65 30.89
C GLN A 165 6.40 35.12 31.31
N LYS A 166 7.58 35.72 31.13
CA LYS A 166 7.85 37.16 31.32
C LYS A 166 8.37 37.79 30.05
#